data_AF-A0A1X2KIK0-F1
#
_entry.id   AF-A0A1X2KIK0-F1
#
_cell.length_a   1.000
_cell.length_b   1.000
_cell.length_c   1.000
_cell.angle_alpha   90.00
_cell.angle_beta   90.00
_cell.angle_gamma   90.00
#
_symmetry.space_group_name_H-M   'P 1'
#
loop_
_entity.id
_entity.type
_entity.pdbx_description
1 polymer ?
#
loop_
_entity_poly.entity_id
_entity_poly.type
_entity_poly.pdbx_seq_one_letter_code
_entity_poly.pdbx_strand_id
1 'polypeptide(L)'
;MSFRRSHRLDKLVEAIFHASSTTTPETHWVEWKSTLDFSKAKDKVSAAKAIIAFANRDPVNAARECGGEGYLVVGVSPDGVLDGVAVHDAADLAAMLRTYVDGPHWDVDYVEFRGQHVLLITVASPQPGDRIHSLVKDYESYKSGTVFRRGISGSEPATHRELNELQNRLLQDPPVSDSDAFDEAISSGNYRLAGRLLRSATRGVIDACSDPERFPPVFASHVPTEQIIQYVEIADGYRTAAAPLLALVIEGCRVESAFLEVEYRQLITALAEPRPLAQQSGSLITNVRNQQLEALAMLPATLTMYAGTIAAVEHENYGAVRTLTVDATVDWSLFTNRKAAVLDKAGPWEIVGHERHLGLALRAAQTGALTKQLLEDLAAGRLPRRLVYPVSAFLFDALRSYFPDHTDSQYIRLFDAAELLFALVVSDLAAQRNPGLIDQPWLGLFVTHAAESYPFEETEVAHMLMDARSAGDQWPPVEAGLFGGSKKRLQEAADTVWTATVAQLRRGPF
;
A
#
# COMPACT_ATOMS: atom_id res chain seq x y z
N MET A 1 5.31 8.91 -15.99
CA MET A 1 5.45 8.86 -14.52
C MET A 1 4.74 10.06 -13.91
N SER A 2 3.93 9.88 -12.87
CA SER A 2 3.35 10.99 -12.07
C SER A 2 4.40 11.57 -11.11
N PHE A 3 4.30 12.88 -10.83
CA PHE A 3 5.22 13.65 -9.99
C PHE A 3 4.72 13.88 -8.54
N ARG A 4 3.62 13.26 -8.08
CA ARG A 4 2.98 13.46 -6.75
C ARG A 4 3.85 13.30 -5.47
N ARG A 5 5.15 13.03 -5.58
CA ARG A 5 6.06 12.97 -4.43
C ARG A 5 6.93 14.22 -4.41
N SER A 6 7.12 14.86 -3.25
CA SER A 6 7.87 16.13 -3.10
C SER A 6 9.21 16.14 -3.86
N HIS A 7 10.04 15.11 -3.71
CA HIS A 7 11.34 14.99 -4.41
C HIS A 7 11.25 14.88 -5.95
N ARG A 8 10.08 14.57 -6.51
CA ARG A 8 9.86 14.50 -7.97
C ARG A 8 9.36 15.84 -8.52
N LEU A 9 8.67 16.64 -7.72
CA LEU A 9 8.28 18.01 -8.08
C LEU A 9 9.52 18.91 -8.24
N ASP A 10 10.53 18.73 -7.37
CA ASP A 10 11.82 19.44 -7.48
C ASP A 10 12.48 19.21 -8.85
N LYS A 11 12.45 17.97 -9.34
CA LYS A 11 13.00 17.61 -10.67
C LYS A 11 12.23 18.27 -11.81
N LEU A 12 10.91 18.43 -11.69
CA LEU A 12 10.10 19.14 -12.69
C LEU A 12 10.46 20.64 -12.71
N VAL A 13 10.61 21.25 -11.54
CA VAL A 13 11.05 22.66 -11.39
C VAL A 13 12.44 22.85 -11.99
N GLU A 14 13.39 21.99 -11.65
CA GLU A 14 14.75 22.02 -12.19
C GLU A 14 14.78 21.84 -13.71
N ALA A 15 13.98 20.91 -14.24
CA ALA A 15 13.85 20.69 -15.68
C ALA A 15 13.29 21.92 -16.42
N ILE A 16 12.28 22.59 -15.86
CA ILE A 16 11.72 23.83 -16.43
C ILE A 16 12.75 24.94 -16.40
N PHE A 17 13.46 25.13 -15.28
CA PHE A 17 14.48 26.17 -15.12
C PHE A 17 15.62 26.02 -16.15
N HIS A 18 16.03 24.79 -16.43
CA HIS A 18 17.11 24.48 -17.37
C HIS A 18 16.65 24.32 -18.83
N ALA A 19 15.35 24.31 -19.10
CA ALA A 19 14.81 24.28 -20.46
C ALA A 19 15.14 25.58 -21.20
N SER A 20 15.10 25.54 -22.53
CA SER A 20 15.12 26.77 -23.34
C SER A 20 13.75 27.03 -23.94
N SER A 21 13.29 28.28 -23.85
CA SER A 21 12.01 28.69 -24.47
C SER A 21 11.99 28.49 -25.99
N THR A 22 13.17 28.39 -26.62
CA THR A 22 13.32 28.19 -28.08
C THR A 22 13.18 26.74 -28.52
N THR A 23 13.44 25.77 -27.64
CA THR A 23 13.48 24.34 -27.98
C THR A 23 12.48 23.51 -27.20
N THR A 24 12.01 24.01 -26.06
CA THR A 24 11.11 23.31 -25.15
C THR A 24 9.84 24.14 -24.96
N PRO A 25 8.84 24.00 -25.84
CA PRO A 25 7.56 24.67 -25.66
C PRO A 25 6.78 24.04 -24.50
N GLU A 26 5.81 24.79 -23.97
CA GLU A 26 4.77 24.20 -23.13
C GLU A 26 4.03 23.09 -23.92
N THR A 27 3.44 22.15 -23.19
CA THR A 27 2.73 21.03 -23.81
C THR A 27 1.33 20.89 -23.23
N HIS A 28 0.63 19.81 -23.60
CA HIS A 28 -0.72 19.53 -23.12
C HIS A 28 -0.75 19.07 -21.65
N TRP A 29 0.39 18.79 -21.02
CA TRP A 29 0.45 18.30 -19.62
C TRP A 29 1.14 19.27 -18.66
N VAL A 30 1.84 20.29 -19.15
CA VAL A 30 2.47 21.31 -18.32
C VAL A 30 2.28 22.72 -18.89
N GLU A 31 1.98 23.67 -18.02
CA GLU A 31 1.91 25.11 -18.27
C GLU A 31 2.73 25.80 -17.19
N TRP A 32 3.57 26.78 -17.55
CA TRP A 32 4.39 27.50 -16.58
C TRP A 32 4.15 29.01 -16.64
N LYS A 33 4.23 29.66 -15.48
CA LYS A 33 4.13 31.11 -15.33
C LYS A 33 5.34 31.58 -14.53
N SER A 34 5.98 32.66 -15.00
CA SER A 34 7.12 33.22 -14.27
C SER A 34 6.72 33.66 -12.86
N THR A 35 5.54 34.29 -12.70
CA THR A 35 4.91 34.56 -11.40
C THR A 35 3.40 34.75 -11.54
N LEU A 36 2.65 34.70 -10.42
CA LEU A 36 1.24 35.06 -10.31
C LEU A 36 0.98 35.74 -8.96
N ASP A 37 0.17 36.79 -8.94
CA ASP A 37 -0.27 37.47 -7.72
C ASP A 37 -1.73 37.13 -7.42
N PHE A 38 -1.94 36.17 -6.51
CA PHE A 38 -3.28 35.74 -6.11
C PHE A 38 -4.04 36.76 -5.26
N SER A 39 -3.58 38.00 -5.10
CA SER A 39 -4.46 39.09 -4.68
C SER A 39 -5.30 39.64 -5.86
N LYS A 40 -4.83 39.44 -7.10
CA LYS A 40 -5.43 39.98 -8.33
C LYS A 40 -6.37 38.98 -8.99
N ALA A 41 -7.53 39.48 -9.44
CA ALA A 41 -8.51 38.66 -10.15
C ALA A 41 -7.95 38.06 -11.45
N LYS A 42 -7.15 38.82 -12.21
CA LYS A 42 -6.50 38.39 -13.45
C LYS A 42 -5.69 37.10 -13.27
N ASP A 43 -4.91 37.03 -12.21
CA ASP A 43 -3.97 35.93 -11.98
C ASP A 43 -4.69 34.71 -11.41
N LYS A 44 -5.71 34.91 -10.56
CA LYS A 44 -6.64 33.84 -10.15
C LYS A 44 -7.33 33.21 -11.36
N VAL A 45 -7.81 34.04 -12.30
CA VAL A 45 -8.47 33.57 -13.52
C VAL A 45 -7.48 32.87 -14.43
N SER A 46 -6.24 33.36 -14.55
CA SER A 46 -5.17 32.68 -15.29
C SER A 46 -4.93 31.25 -14.78
N ALA A 47 -4.82 31.08 -13.47
CA ALA A 47 -4.68 29.76 -12.86
C ALA A 47 -5.95 28.89 -13.04
N ALA A 48 -7.13 29.45 -12.81
CA ALA A 48 -8.40 28.74 -13.00
C ALA A 48 -8.60 28.26 -14.45
N LYS A 49 -8.22 29.08 -15.44
CA LYS A 49 -8.24 28.70 -16.87
C LYS A 49 -7.39 27.46 -17.13
N ALA A 50 -6.16 27.44 -16.60
CA ALA A 50 -5.27 26.29 -16.76
C ALA A 50 -5.84 25.03 -16.08
N ILE A 51 -6.39 25.16 -14.87
CA ILE A 51 -7.04 24.03 -14.16
C ILE A 51 -8.19 23.44 -14.99
N ILE A 52 -9.10 24.29 -15.46
CA ILE A 52 -10.24 23.88 -16.29
C ILE A 52 -9.74 23.22 -17.58
N ALA A 53 -8.76 23.83 -18.24
CA ALA A 53 -8.22 23.32 -19.50
C ALA A 53 -7.55 21.94 -19.33
N PHE A 54 -6.82 21.71 -18.23
CA PHE A 54 -6.22 20.42 -17.92
C PHE A 54 -7.28 19.35 -17.60
N ALA A 55 -8.30 19.69 -16.84
CA ALA A 55 -9.39 18.78 -16.46
C ALA A 55 -10.32 18.42 -17.64
N ASN A 56 -10.37 19.28 -18.65
CA ASN A 56 -11.13 19.06 -19.88
C ASN A 56 -10.29 18.40 -20.98
N ARG A 57 -9.13 17.80 -20.70
CA ARG A 57 -8.38 17.06 -21.73
C ARG A 57 -9.07 15.75 -22.09
N ASP A 58 -8.75 15.24 -23.28
CA ASP A 58 -9.17 13.90 -23.69
C ASP A 58 -8.41 12.86 -22.85
N PRO A 59 -9.09 11.89 -22.20
CA PRO A 59 -8.45 10.91 -21.31
C PRO A 59 -7.32 10.13 -21.96
N VAL A 60 -7.52 9.68 -23.20
CA VAL A 60 -6.53 8.87 -23.94
C VAL A 60 -5.28 9.69 -24.25
N ASN A 61 -5.44 10.92 -24.71
CA ASN A 61 -4.32 11.81 -25.01
C ASN A 61 -3.62 12.31 -23.74
N ALA A 62 -4.37 12.59 -22.67
CA ALA A 62 -3.81 12.99 -21.39
C ALA A 62 -2.93 11.87 -20.83
N ALA A 63 -3.45 10.64 -20.77
CA ALA A 63 -2.78 9.48 -20.15
C ALA A 63 -1.38 9.16 -20.73
N ARG A 64 -1.09 9.61 -21.95
CA ARG A 64 0.22 9.44 -22.61
C ARG A 64 1.37 10.08 -21.83
N GLU A 65 1.10 11.18 -21.13
CA GLU A 65 2.11 11.91 -20.37
C GLU A 65 1.71 11.99 -18.91
N CYS A 66 2.67 11.75 -18.02
CA CYS A 66 2.47 11.87 -16.56
C CYS A 66 1.26 11.11 -15.97
N GLY A 67 0.80 10.04 -16.62
CA GLY A 67 -0.40 9.30 -16.17
C GLY A 67 -1.71 10.10 -16.34
N GLY A 68 -1.69 11.15 -17.15
CA GLY A 68 -2.83 12.01 -17.45
C GLY A 68 -2.97 13.23 -16.56
N GLU A 69 -2.10 13.42 -15.59
CA GLU A 69 -2.12 14.63 -14.75
C GLU A 69 -1.71 15.89 -15.54
N GLY A 70 -2.14 17.04 -15.03
CA GLY A 70 -1.78 18.35 -15.55
C GLY A 70 -1.04 19.15 -14.49
N TYR A 71 -0.01 19.89 -14.87
CA TYR A 71 0.80 20.66 -13.94
C TYR A 71 0.83 22.12 -14.35
N LEU A 72 0.31 22.99 -13.49
CA LEU A 72 0.56 24.42 -13.56
C LEU A 72 1.69 24.76 -12.59
N VAL A 73 2.82 25.21 -13.12
CA VAL A 73 4.02 25.56 -12.34
C VAL A 73 4.18 27.08 -12.34
N VAL A 74 4.31 27.70 -11.16
CA VAL A 74 4.32 29.15 -11.00
C VAL A 74 5.52 29.57 -10.16
N GLY A 75 6.31 30.52 -10.66
CA GLY A 75 7.52 31.01 -9.99
C GLY A 75 8.80 30.66 -10.75
N VAL A 76 8.71 29.83 -11.79
CA VAL A 76 9.85 29.37 -12.61
C VAL A 76 9.43 29.28 -14.08
N SER A 77 10.34 29.62 -14.99
CA SER A 77 10.17 29.42 -16.43
C SER A 77 11.52 29.13 -17.12
N PRO A 78 11.51 28.72 -18.40
CA PRO A 78 12.73 28.44 -19.17
C PRO A 78 13.72 29.61 -19.20
N ASP A 79 14.93 29.29 -19.68
CA ASP A 79 16.08 30.20 -19.80
C ASP A 79 16.57 30.74 -18.44
N GLY A 80 16.40 29.96 -17.37
CA GLY A 80 16.90 30.26 -16.04
C GLY A 80 16.12 31.34 -15.28
N VAL A 81 14.85 31.55 -15.62
CA VAL A 81 14.00 32.55 -14.97
C VAL A 81 13.37 31.96 -13.70
N LEU A 82 13.57 32.66 -12.58
CA LEU A 82 13.08 32.27 -11.25
C LEU A 82 12.61 33.53 -10.50
N ASP A 83 11.35 33.92 -10.72
CA ASP A 83 10.75 35.09 -10.06
C ASP A 83 10.14 34.72 -8.69
N GLY A 84 9.87 33.43 -8.47
CA GLY A 84 9.19 32.92 -7.28
C GLY A 84 7.72 33.33 -7.20
N VAL A 85 7.06 32.89 -6.14
CA VAL A 85 5.67 33.23 -5.83
C VAL A 85 5.47 33.37 -4.32
N ALA A 86 4.53 34.23 -3.92
CA ALA A 86 4.13 34.33 -2.53
C ALA A 86 3.50 33.02 -2.05
N VAL A 87 3.91 32.55 -0.88
CA VAL A 87 3.33 31.36 -0.23
C VAL A 87 2.01 31.76 0.41
N HIS A 88 0.95 31.03 0.04
CA HIS A 88 -0.36 31.11 0.66
C HIS A 88 -0.63 29.79 1.39
N ASP A 89 -1.45 29.83 2.44
CA ASP A 89 -2.03 28.60 2.97
C ASP A 89 -2.84 27.89 1.87
N ALA A 90 -2.74 26.57 1.81
CA ALA A 90 -3.36 25.78 0.75
C ALA A 90 -4.89 25.93 0.74
N ALA A 91 -5.53 26.04 1.91
CA ALA A 91 -6.98 26.22 2.01
C ALA A 91 -7.39 27.62 1.54
N ASP A 92 -6.60 28.64 1.86
CA ASP A 92 -6.84 30.02 1.39
C ASP A 92 -6.69 30.13 -0.12
N LEU A 93 -5.63 29.56 -0.70
CA LEU A 93 -5.45 29.53 -2.15
C LEU A 93 -6.58 28.76 -2.83
N ALA A 94 -6.99 27.62 -2.26
CA ALA A 94 -8.13 26.85 -2.72
C ALA A 94 -9.42 27.67 -2.72
N ALA A 95 -9.73 28.39 -1.63
CA ALA A 95 -10.90 29.24 -1.53
C ALA A 95 -10.88 30.37 -2.58
N MET A 96 -9.72 30.99 -2.81
CA MET A 96 -9.55 32.05 -3.81
C MET A 96 -9.79 31.55 -5.24
N LEU A 97 -9.27 30.37 -5.59
CA LEU A 97 -9.43 29.79 -6.94
C LEU A 97 -10.82 29.19 -7.15
N ARG A 98 -11.45 28.61 -6.11
CA ARG A 98 -12.82 28.08 -6.18
C ARG A 98 -13.89 29.10 -6.57
N THR A 99 -13.57 30.39 -6.43
CA THR A 99 -14.42 31.48 -6.94
C THR A 99 -14.55 31.45 -8.48
N TYR A 100 -13.57 30.88 -9.19
CA TYR A 100 -13.51 30.85 -10.66
C TYR A 100 -13.54 29.43 -11.25
N VAL A 101 -13.16 28.40 -10.49
CA VAL A 101 -13.19 26.99 -10.93
C VAL A 101 -13.88 26.11 -9.90
N ASP A 102 -14.84 25.28 -10.34
CA ASP A 102 -15.51 24.30 -9.51
C ASP A 102 -15.64 22.97 -10.26
N GLY A 103 -15.55 21.86 -9.54
CA GLY A 103 -15.64 20.51 -10.08
C GLY A 103 -14.31 19.73 -10.18
N PRO A 104 -13.29 20.19 -10.94
CA PRO A 104 -12.05 19.43 -11.08
C PRO A 104 -11.37 19.17 -9.74
N HIS A 105 -10.77 17.99 -9.60
CA HIS A 105 -9.88 17.71 -8.47
C HIS A 105 -8.47 18.20 -8.78
N TRP A 106 -7.88 18.93 -7.84
CA TRP A 106 -6.52 19.45 -7.93
C TRP A 106 -5.92 19.67 -6.54
N ASP A 107 -4.60 19.51 -6.47
CA ASP A 107 -3.77 19.64 -5.28
C ASP A 107 -2.80 20.83 -5.42
N VAL A 108 -2.27 21.31 -4.29
CA VAL A 108 -1.36 22.45 -4.19
C VAL A 108 -0.12 22.06 -3.43
N ASP A 109 1.05 22.28 -4.02
CA ASP A 109 2.34 22.07 -3.38
C ASP A 109 3.25 23.30 -3.58
N TYR A 110 4.13 23.54 -2.61
CA TYR A 110 5.20 24.53 -2.72
C TYR A 110 6.56 23.84 -2.62
N VAL A 111 7.43 24.16 -3.58
CA VAL A 111 8.82 23.69 -3.64
C VAL A 111 9.74 24.87 -3.40
N GLU A 112 10.71 24.73 -2.50
CA GLU A 112 11.79 25.70 -2.36
C GLU A 112 12.91 25.36 -3.36
N PHE A 113 13.14 26.26 -4.32
CA PHE A 113 14.17 26.11 -5.34
C PHE A 113 15.07 27.34 -5.34
N ARG A 114 16.36 27.14 -5.01
CA ARG A 114 17.38 28.20 -4.95
C ARG A 114 16.97 29.41 -4.09
N GLY A 115 16.31 29.15 -2.96
CA GLY A 115 15.87 30.17 -2.00
C GLY A 115 14.62 30.95 -2.43
N GLN A 116 13.91 30.50 -3.46
CA GLN A 116 12.61 31.01 -3.88
C GLN A 116 11.55 29.91 -3.79
N HIS A 117 10.29 30.29 -3.55
CA HIS A 117 9.18 29.35 -3.57
C HIS A 117 8.57 29.26 -4.96
N VAL A 118 8.35 28.03 -5.43
CA VAL A 118 7.66 27.68 -6.67
C VAL A 118 6.38 26.94 -6.31
N LEU A 119 5.24 27.40 -6.81
CA LEU A 119 3.94 26.77 -6.62
C LEU A 119 3.71 25.75 -7.74
N LEU A 120 3.23 24.57 -7.36
CA LEU A 120 2.74 23.55 -8.26
C LEU A 120 1.27 23.31 -7.97
N ILE A 121 0.43 23.44 -9.00
CA ILE A 121 -0.96 23.00 -8.96
C ILE A 121 -1.07 21.75 -9.83
N THR A 122 -1.33 20.61 -9.21
CA THR A 122 -1.49 19.33 -9.88
C THR A 122 -2.97 19.04 -10.10
N VAL A 123 -3.37 18.97 -11.36
CA VAL A 123 -4.76 18.69 -11.79
C VAL A 123 -4.89 17.20 -12.07
N ALA A 124 -5.94 16.58 -11.53
CA ALA A 124 -6.20 15.15 -11.69
C ALA A 124 -6.38 14.76 -13.16
N SER A 125 -6.11 13.48 -13.45
CA SER A 125 -6.26 12.91 -14.79
C SER A 125 -7.73 12.84 -15.20
N PRO A 126 -8.13 13.38 -16.37
CA PRO A 126 -9.50 13.31 -16.84
C PRO A 126 -9.90 11.87 -17.15
N GLN A 127 -11.12 11.49 -16.78
CA GLN A 127 -11.70 10.18 -17.02
C GLN A 127 -12.84 10.23 -18.06
N PRO A 128 -13.11 9.11 -18.74
CA PRO A 128 -14.43 8.87 -19.33
C PRO A 128 -15.54 9.13 -18.31
N GLY A 129 -16.65 9.73 -18.72
CA GLY A 129 -17.77 10.09 -17.85
C GLY A 129 -17.62 11.40 -17.06
N ASP A 130 -16.44 12.03 -17.05
CA ASP A 130 -16.23 13.29 -16.34
C ASP A 130 -17.09 14.44 -16.89
N ARG A 131 -17.64 15.23 -15.97
CA ARG A 131 -18.38 16.46 -16.29
C ARG A 131 -17.52 17.44 -17.09
N ILE A 132 -18.18 18.23 -17.93
CA ILE A 132 -17.53 19.35 -18.61
C ILE A 132 -17.33 20.48 -17.60
N HIS A 133 -16.08 20.89 -17.38
CA HIS A 133 -15.75 21.95 -16.44
C HIS A 133 -15.74 23.31 -17.13
N SER A 134 -16.21 24.33 -16.43
CA SER A 134 -16.33 25.69 -16.98
C SER A 134 -15.99 26.75 -15.94
N LEU A 135 -15.73 27.96 -16.41
CA LEU A 135 -15.53 29.13 -15.56
C LEU A 135 -16.78 29.39 -14.72
N VAL A 136 -16.62 29.57 -13.41
CA VAL A 136 -17.73 29.79 -12.48
C VAL A 136 -18.21 31.24 -12.52
N LYS A 137 -17.29 32.20 -12.58
CA LYS A 137 -17.56 33.63 -12.45
C LYS A 137 -17.06 34.41 -13.66
N ASP A 138 -17.87 35.36 -14.13
CA ASP A 138 -17.51 36.31 -15.19
C ASP A 138 -16.17 37.01 -14.92
N TYR A 139 -15.34 37.13 -15.96
CA TYR A 139 -14.12 37.93 -15.93
C TYR A 139 -13.81 38.47 -17.33
N GLU A 140 -13.76 39.80 -17.47
CA GLU A 140 -13.55 40.49 -18.75
C GLU A 140 -14.50 39.98 -19.85
N SER A 141 -13.94 39.41 -20.93
CA SER A 141 -14.68 38.85 -22.06
C SER A 141 -15.18 37.43 -21.82
N TYR A 142 -14.72 36.75 -20.77
CA TYR A 142 -15.15 35.39 -20.44
C TYR A 142 -16.37 35.43 -19.53
N LYS A 143 -17.39 34.67 -19.92
CA LYS A 143 -18.64 34.55 -19.16
C LYS A 143 -18.63 33.29 -18.33
N SER A 144 -19.35 33.30 -17.21
CA SER A 144 -19.71 32.09 -16.49
C SER A 144 -20.23 31.04 -17.47
N GLY A 145 -19.74 29.81 -17.35
CA GLY A 145 -20.00 28.72 -18.30
C GLY A 145 -19.00 28.63 -19.46
N THR A 146 -18.03 29.55 -19.61
CA THR A 146 -16.98 29.41 -20.62
C THR A 146 -16.12 28.18 -20.31
N VAL A 147 -16.10 27.23 -21.24
CA VAL A 147 -15.29 26.01 -21.18
C VAL A 147 -13.94 26.31 -21.81
N PHE A 148 -12.85 25.92 -21.15
CA PHE A 148 -11.49 26.05 -21.70
C PHE A 148 -10.94 24.68 -22.09
N ARG A 149 -10.12 24.66 -23.14
CA ARG A 149 -9.35 23.50 -23.60
C ARG A 149 -7.88 23.85 -23.70
N ARG A 150 -7.04 22.86 -23.39
CA ARG A 150 -5.59 22.98 -23.52
C ARG A 150 -5.19 22.72 -24.97
N GLY A 151 -4.71 23.76 -25.65
CA GLY A 151 -4.10 23.69 -26.98
C GLY A 151 -2.58 23.50 -26.90
N ILE A 152 -1.89 23.64 -28.05
CA ILE A 152 -0.43 23.51 -28.16
C ILE A 152 0.31 24.62 -27.40
N SER A 153 -0.28 25.81 -27.27
CA SER A 153 0.41 27.00 -26.73
C SER A 153 -0.43 27.82 -25.74
N GLY A 154 -1.50 27.24 -25.18
CA GLY A 154 -2.39 28.01 -24.29
C GLY A 154 -3.70 27.32 -23.91
N SER A 155 -4.38 27.95 -22.95
CA SER A 155 -5.70 27.57 -22.46
C SER A 155 -6.76 28.54 -23.03
N GLU A 156 -7.44 28.12 -24.10
CA GLU A 156 -8.37 28.95 -24.88
C GLU A 156 -9.82 28.45 -24.77
N PRO A 157 -10.83 29.30 -25.05
CA PRO A 157 -12.22 28.87 -25.09
C PRO A 157 -12.42 27.70 -26.07
N ALA A 158 -13.13 26.67 -25.61
CA ALA A 158 -13.38 25.47 -26.39
C ALA A 158 -14.20 25.80 -27.64
N THR A 159 -13.75 25.26 -28.77
CA THR A 159 -14.49 25.32 -30.04
C THR A 159 -15.70 24.40 -30.03
N HIS A 160 -16.61 24.58 -30.99
CA HIS A 160 -17.76 23.67 -31.17
C HIS A 160 -17.34 22.19 -31.27
N ARG A 161 -16.25 21.91 -31.99
CA ARG A 161 -15.74 20.54 -32.13
C ARG A 161 -15.30 19.96 -30.78
N GLU A 162 -14.54 20.73 -30.01
CA GLU A 162 -14.03 20.27 -28.72
C GLU A 162 -15.14 20.12 -27.69
N LEU A 163 -16.20 20.93 -27.76
CA LEU A 163 -17.40 20.72 -26.96
C LEU A 163 -18.09 19.40 -27.30
N ASN A 164 -18.16 19.01 -28.58
CA ASN A 164 -18.70 17.70 -28.96
C ASN A 164 -17.81 16.55 -28.46
N GLU A 165 -16.48 16.72 -28.50
CA GLU A 165 -15.54 15.73 -27.94
C GLU A 165 -15.74 15.57 -26.43
N LEU A 166 -15.94 16.67 -25.71
CA LEU A 166 -16.24 16.67 -24.27
C LEU A 166 -17.61 16.06 -23.94
N GLN A 167 -18.62 16.29 -24.78
CA GLN A 167 -19.93 15.64 -24.66
C GLN A 167 -19.82 14.13 -24.89
N ASN A 168 -19.05 13.69 -25.90
CA ASN A 168 -18.81 12.26 -26.13
C ASN A 168 -18.11 11.61 -24.94
N ARG A 169 -17.11 12.28 -24.35
CA ARG A 169 -16.46 11.81 -23.11
C ARG A 169 -17.45 11.69 -21.97
N LEU A 170 -18.33 12.69 -21.78
CA LEU A 170 -19.35 12.68 -20.73
C LEU A 170 -20.34 11.51 -20.85
N LEU A 171 -20.62 11.06 -22.08
CA LEU A 171 -21.52 9.94 -22.34
C LEU A 171 -20.85 8.56 -22.25
N GLN A 172 -19.53 8.51 -22.07
CA GLN A 172 -18.84 7.25 -21.81
C GLN A 172 -19.04 6.87 -20.34
N ASP A 173 -19.27 5.59 -20.08
CA ASP A 173 -19.22 5.09 -18.71
C ASP A 173 -17.81 5.31 -18.17
N PRO A 174 -17.67 5.76 -16.90
CA PRO A 174 -16.37 5.75 -16.25
C PRO A 174 -15.81 4.32 -16.30
N PRO A 175 -14.48 4.16 -16.48
CA PRO A 175 -13.88 2.84 -16.45
C PRO A 175 -14.25 2.16 -15.13
N VAL A 176 -14.89 0.99 -15.22
CA VAL A 176 -15.14 0.14 -14.06
C VAL A 176 -13.78 -0.14 -13.43
N SER A 177 -13.61 0.21 -12.15
CA SER A 177 -12.34 -0.05 -11.49
C SER A 177 -12.09 -1.55 -11.42
N ASP A 178 -10.81 -1.97 -11.37
CA ASP A 178 -10.49 -3.40 -11.21
C ASP A 178 -11.14 -3.99 -9.94
N SER A 179 -11.41 -3.16 -8.91
CA SER A 179 -12.14 -3.55 -7.71
C SER A 179 -13.63 -3.78 -8.00
N ASP A 180 -14.31 -2.84 -8.63
CA ASP A 180 -15.74 -2.98 -8.96
C ASP A 180 -15.97 -4.17 -9.91
N ALA A 181 -15.09 -4.36 -10.89
CA ALA A 181 -15.13 -5.50 -11.80
C ALA A 181 -14.88 -6.82 -11.08
N PHE A 182 -14.06 -6.80 -10.02
CA PHE A 182 -13.81 -7.96 -9.18
C PHE A 182 -15.05 -8.28 -8.32
N ASP A 183 -15.66 -7.28 -7.69
CA ASP A 183 -16.85 -7.45 -6.85
C ASP A 183 -18.03 -7.98 -7.69
N GLU A 184 -18.21 -7.47 -8.92
CA GLU A 184 -19.17 -8.02 -9.88
C GLU A 184 -18.81 -9.47 -10.25
N ALA A 185 -17.53 -9.79 -10.47
CA ALA A 185 -17.10 -11.14 -10.78
C ALA A 185 -17.34 -12.12 -9.62
N ILE A 186 -17.11 -11.70 -8.37
CA ILE A 186 -17.37 -12.51 -7.17
C ILE A 186 -18.88 -12.73 -7.00
N SER A 187 -19.68 -11.67 -7.04
CA SER A 187 -21.13 -11.74 -6.85
C SER A 187 -21.86 -12.52 -7.95
N SER A 188 -21.37 -12.46 -9.19
CA SER A 188 -21.91 -13.23 -10.32
C SER A 188 -21.37 -14.67 -10.42
N GLY A 189 -20.42 -15.07 -9.56
CA GLY A 189 -19.75 -16.37 -9.63
C GLY A 189 -18.82 -16.53 -10.83
N ASN A 190 -18.41 -15.44 -11.48
CA ASN A 190 -17.45 -15.43 -12.58
C ASN A 190 -16.00 -15.50 -12.07
N TYR A 191 -15.66 -16.61 -11.39
CA TYR A 191 -14.35 -16.78 -10.76
C TYR A 191 -13.18 -16.77 -11.75
N ARG A 192 -13.43 -17.03 -13.04
CA ARG A 192 -12.39 -16.89 -14.08
C ARG A 192 -11.97 -15.45 -14.28
N LEU A 193 -12.91 -14.50 -14.26
CA LEU A 193 -12.60 -13.08 -14.33
C LEU A 193 -11.91 -12.64 -13.04
N ALA A 194 -12.44 -13.02 -11.88
CA ALA A 194 -11.83 -12.75 -10.58
C ALA A 194 -10.37 -13.22 -10.52
N GLY A 195 -10.08 -14.46 -10.96
CA GLY A 195 -8.72 -14.99 -11.02
C GLY A 195 -7.79 -14.22 -11.98
N ARG A 196 -8.30 -13.69 -13.11
CA ARG A 196 -7.50 -12.82 -13.99
C ARG A 196 -7.14 -11.51 -13.30
N LEU A 197 -8.09 -10.89 -12.60
CA LEU A 197 -7.87 -9.65 -11.87
C LEU A 197 -6.88 -9.86 -10.70
N LEU A 198 -7.00 -10.95 -9.93
CA LEU A 198 -6.03 -11.31 -8.88
C LEU A 198 -4.61 -11.48 -9.43
N ARG A 199 -4.45 -12.19 -10.56
CA ARG A 199 -3.14 -12.34 -11.21
C ARG A 199 -2.59 -11.01 -11.71
N SER A 200 -3.44 -10.17 -12.30
CA SER A 200 -3.06 -8.83 -12.76
C SER A 200 -2.56 -7.97 -11.61
N ALA A 201 -3.33 -7.89 -10.52
CA ALA A 201 -2.97 -7.15 -9.31
C ALA A 201 -1.67 -7.68 -8.70
N THR A 202 -1.52 -9.01 -8.59
CA THR A 202 -0.31 -9.66 -8.08
C THR A 202 0.91 -9.31 -8.95
N ARG A 203 0.76 -9.32 -10.27
CA ARG A 203 1.83 -8.91 -11.19
C ARG A 203 2.18 -7.43 -10.99
N GLY A 204 1.17 -6.57 -10.79
CA GLY A 204 1.36 -5.16 -10.45
C GLY A 204 2.17 -4.95 -9.18
N VAL A 205 1.89 -5.71 -8.11
CA VAL A 205 2.69 -5.67 -6.86
C VAL A 205 4.14 -6.05 -7.16
N ILE A 206 4.36 -7.15 -7.88
CA ILE A 206 5.70 -7.67 -8.21
C ILE A 206 6.50 -6.66 -9.03
N ASP A 207 5.89 -6.09 -10.07
CA ASP A 207 6.53 -5.13 -10.95
C ASP A 207 6.85 -3.82 -10.21
N ALA A 208 5.93 -3.34 -9.36
CA ALA A 208 6.20 -2.19 -8.49
C ALA A 208 7.36 -2.45 -7.53
N CYS A 209 7.43 -3.63 -6.91
CA CYS A 209 8.48 -4.04 -5.97
C CYS A 209 9.84 -4.30 -6.62
N SER A 210 9.90 -4.31 -7.96
CA SER A 210 11.14 -4.52 -8.72
C SER A 210 11.88 -3.22 -9.05
N ASP A 211 11.31 -2.06 -8.73
CA ASP A 211 11.92 -0.74 -8.93
C ASP A 211 13.10 -0.55 -7.94
N PRO A 212 14.36 -0.52 -8.40
CA PRO A 212 15.53 -0.40 -7.52
C PRO A 212 15.68 0.99 -6.90
N GLU A 213 15.04 2.04 -7.45
CA GLU A 213 15.04 3.36 -6.81
C GLU A 213 14.15 3.37 -5.57
N ARG A 214 13.02 2.64 -5.63
CA ARG A 214 12.07 2.54 -4.52
C ARG A 214 12.41 1.42 -3.54
N PHE A 215 13.00 0.34 -4.02
CA PHE A 215 13.34 -0.85 -3.26
C PHE A 215 14.82 -1.20 -3.45
N PRO A 216 15.74 -0.36 -2.93
CA PRO A 216 17.16 -0.55 -3.12
C PRO A 216 17.65 -1.84 -2.45
N PRO A 217 18.68 -2.50 -3.02
CA PRO A 217 19.19 -3.74 -2.46
C PRO A 217 20.07 -3.53 -1.22
N VAL A 218 20.56 -2.31 -1.00
CA VAL A 218 21.39 -1.94 0.15
C VAL A 218 20.93 -0.58 0.69
N PHE A 219 21.25 -0.28 1.94
CA PHE A 219 21.00 1.04 2.49
C PHE A 219 21.86 2.10 1.79
N ALA A 220 21.31 3.30 1.64
CA ALA A 220 22.02 4.44 1.06
C ALA A 220 23.08 5.01 2.01
N SER A 221 22.92 4.75 3.31
CA SER A 221 23.81 5.22 4.36
C SER A 221 24.26 4.08 5.28
N HIS A 222 25.42 4.27 5.90
CA HIS A 222 25.93 3.43 6.98
C HIS A 222 25.55 3.95 8.38
N VAL A 223 24.90 5.11 8.47
CA VAL A 223 24.46 5.69 9.74
C VAL A 223 23.21 4.92 10.23
N PRO A 224 23.23 4.29 11.42
CA PRO A 224 22.13 3.42 11.86
C PRO A 224 20.75 4.11 11.94
N THR A 225 20.70 5.38 12.36
CA THR A 225 19.45 6.14 12.41
C THR A 225 18.89 6.39 11.01
N GLU A 226 19.74 6.66 10.02
CA GLU A 226 19.33 6.83 8.62
C GLU A 226 18.88 5.50 8.00
N GLN A 227 19.51 4.39 8.36
CA GLN A 227 19.09 3.04 7.94
C GLN A 227 17.69 2.70 8.45
N ILE A 228 17.38 3.02 9.71
CA ILE A 228 16.03 2.77 10.28
C ILE A 228 14.99 3.63 9.57
N ILE A 229 15.27 4.91 9.29
CA ILE A 229 14.36 5.78 8.52
C ILE A 229 14.11 5.18 7.14
N GLN A 230 15.18 4.83 6.42
CA GLN A 230 15.07 4.23 5.09
C GLN A 230 14.31 2.89 5.12
N TYR A 231 14.53 2.07 6.14
CA TYR A 231 13.82 0.80 6.33
C TYR A 231 12.30 1.01 6.46
N VAL A 232 11.89 2.00 7.27
CA VAL A 232 10.48 2.38 7.44
C VAL A 232 9.87 2.89 6.12
N GLU A 233 10.58 3.75 5.39
CA GLU A 233 10.12 4.28 4.09
C GLU A 233 9.95 3.16 3.05
N ILE A 234 10.87 2.20 3.02
CA ILE A 234 10.78 1.02 2.15
C ILE A 234 9.57 0.17 2.54
N ALA A 235 9.30 -0.01 3.84
CA ALA A 235 8.14 -0.76 4.32
C ALA A 235 6.81 -0.12 3.90
N ASP A 236 6.70 1.22 4.01
CA ASP A 236 5.55 1.96 3.49
C ASP A 236 5.42 1.83 1.96
N GLY A 237 6.57 1.83 1.28
CA GLY A 237 6.69 1.49 -0.13
C GLY A 237 6.01 0.16 -0.49
N TYR A 238 6.29 -0.91 0.27
CA TYR A 238 5.68 -2.23 0.09
C TYR A 238 4.19 -2.24 0.42
N ARG A 239 3.76 -1.58 1.50
CA ARG A 239 2.34 -1.47 1.88
C ARG A 239 1.52 -0.82 0.78
N THR A 240 2.00 0.32 0.27
CA THR A 240 1.35 1.04 -0.83
C THR A 240 1.31 0.21 -2.10
N ALA A 241 2.37 -0.56 -2.39
CA ALA A 241 2.39 -1.44 -3.56
C ALA A 241 1.38 -2.60 -3.43
N ALA A 242 1.21 -3.17 -2.22
CA ALA A 242 0.31 -4.28 -1.96
C ALA A 242 -1.17 -3.86 -1.89
N ALA A 243 -1.49 -2.61 -1.56
CA ALA A 243 -2.85 -2.14 -1.27
C ALA A 243 -3.92 -2.55 -2.30
N PRO A 244 -3.72 -2.43 -3.63
CA PRO A 244 -4.72 -2.84 -4.61
C PRO A 244 -5.01 -4.34 -4.57
N LEU A 245 -4.00 -5.17 -4.30
CA LEU A 245 -4.17 -6.62 -4.19
C LEU A 245 -4.90 -7.00 -2.91
N LEU A 246 -4.64 -6.32 -1.79
CA LEU A 246 -5.26 -6.63 -0.50
C LEU A 246 -6.79 -6.51 -0.57
N ALA A 247 -7.31 -5.48 -1.22
CA ALA A 247 -8.75 -5.32 -1.45
C ALA A 247 -9.37 -6.54 -2.15
N LEU A 248 -8.77 -7.00 -3.25
CA LEU A 248 -9.27 -8.16 -4.00
C LEU A 248 -9.16 -9.47 -3.21
N VAL A 249 -8.08 -9.63 -2.45
CA VAL A 249 -7.86 -10.84 -1.64
C VAL A 249 -8.86 -10.91 -0.51
N ILE A 250 -9.15 -9.79 0.16
CA ILE A 250 -10.18 -9.71 1.21
C ILE A 250 -11.53 -10.14 0.66
N GLU A 251 -12.00 -9.51 -0.43
CA GLU A 251 -13.31 -9.82 -1.02
C GLU A 251 -13.38 -11.25 -1.55
N GLY A 252 -12.32 -11.73 -2.19
CA GLY A 252 -12.26 -13.10 -2.68
C GLY A 252 -12.35 -14.13 -1.54
N CYS A 253 -11.63 -13.90 -0.44
CA CYS A 253 -11.59 -14.86 0.67
C CYS A 253 -12.93 -14.99 1.42
N ARG A 254 -13.90 -14.11 1.17
CA ARG A 254 -15.26 -14.22 1.72
C ARG A 254 -16.07 -15.34 1.09
N VAL A 255 -15.67 -15.86 -0.07
CA VAL A 255 -16.43 -16.87 -0.82
C VAL A 255 -15.66 -18.17 -0.97
N GLU A 256 -16.32 -19.28 -0.65
CA GLU A 256 -15.77 -20.62 -0.88
C GLU A 256 -15.71 -20.93 -2.37
N SER A 257 -14.51 -21.21 -2.88
CA SER A 257 -14.33 -21.57 -4.29
C SER A 257 -13.02 -22.31 -4.49
N ALA A 258 -13.11 -23.58 -4.91
CA ALA A 258 -11.95 -24.38 -5.29
C ALA A 258 -11.17 -23.76 -6.47
N PHE A 259 -11.82 -22.92 -7.29
CA PHE A 259 -11.13 -22.18 -8.35
C PHE A 259 -10.24 -21.09 -7.74
N LEU A 260 -10.77 -20.27 -6.83
CA LEU A 260 -10.02 -19.19 -6.19
C LEU A 260 -8.93 -19.73 -5.26
N GLU A 261 -9.13 -20.89 -4.62
CA GLU A 261 -8.08 -21.60 -3.88
C GLU A 261 -6.81 -21.86 -4.71
N VAL A 262 -6.96 -22.19 -6.00
CA VAL A 262 -5.81 -22.35 -6.91
C VAL A 262 -5.13 -21.01 -7.17
N GLU A 263 -5.92 -19.94 -7.34
CA GLU A 263 -5.41 -18.57 -7.56
C GLU A 263 -4.68 -18.04 -6.32
N TYR A 264 -5.21 -18.27 -5.11
CA TYR A 264 -4.57 -17.90 -3.84
C TYR A 264 -3.23 -18.58 -3.64
N ARG A 265 -3.16 -19.88 -3.94
CA ARG A 265 -1.90 -20.61 -3.89
C ARG A 265 -0.87 -20.01 -4.86
N GLN A 266 -1.28 -19.76 -6.10
CA GLN A 266 -0.38 -19.18 -7.12
C GLN A 266 0.10 -17.78 -6.74
N LEU A 267 -0.81 -16.90 -6.28
CA LEU A 267 -0.45 -15.53 -5.95
C LEU A 267 0.47 -15.48 -4.74
N ILE A 268 0.17 -16.24 -3.68
CA ILE A 268 0.97 -16.17 -2.45
C ILE A 268 2.35 -16.82 -2.65
N THR A 269 2.42 -17.92 -3.41
CA THR A 269 3.69 -18.49 -3.89
C THR A 269 4.47 -17.44 -4.66
N ALA A 270 3.84 -16.76 -5.63
CA ALA A 270 4.51 -15.74 -6.42
C ALA A 270 5.04 -14.60 -5.55
N LEU A 271 4.29 -14.11 -4.57
CA LEU A 271 4.74 -13.04 -3.67
C LEU A 271 5.88 -13.46 -2.74
N ALA A 272 5.88 -14.72 -2.28
CA ALA A 272 6.83 -15.25 -1.30
C ALA A 272 8.09 -15.90 -1.91
N GLU A 273 8.09 -16.15 -3.22
CA GLU A 273 9.24 -16.75 -3.92
C GLU A 273 10.44 -15.80 -3.87
N PRO A 274 11.62 -16.26 -3.43
CA PRO A 274 12.82 -15.43 -3.43
C PRO A 274 13.21 -15.10 -4.88
N ARG A 275 13.55 -13.84 -5.15
CA ARG A 275 13.91 -13.38 -6.50
C ARG A 275 15.32 -12.82 -6.56
N PRO A 276 16.10 -13.17 -7.61
CA PRO A 276 17.38 -12.53 -7.83
C PRO A 276 17.19 -11.06 -8.17
N LEU A 277 18.12 -10.22 -7.74
CA LEU A 277 18.20 -8.83 -8.20
C LEU A 277 18.52 -8.80 -9.69
N ALA A 278 18.02 -7.77 -10.39
CA ALA A 278 18.36 -7.54 -11.79
C ALA A 278 19.89 -7.47 -11.96
N GLN A 279 20.46 -8.43 -12.68
CA GLN A 279 21.89 -8.48 -12.96
C GLN A 279 22.20 -7.67 -14.22
N GLN A 280 23.33 -6.95 -14.19
CA GLN A 280 23.91 -6.44 -15.43
C GLN A 280 24.31 -7.63 -16.31
N SER A 281 23.99 -7.56 -17.61
CA SER A 281 24.35 -8.61 -18.57
C SER A 281 25.85 -8.91 -18.50
N GLY A 282 26.21 -10.17 -18.22
CA GLY A 282 27.60 -10.63 -18.11
C GLY A 282 28.18 -10.70 -16.68
N SER A 283 27.43 -10.31 -15.64
CA SER A 283 27.89 -10.49 -14.24
C SER A 283 27.78 -11.96 -13.81
N LEU A 284 28.86 -12.51 -13.25
CA LEU A 284 28.88 -13.82 -12.58
C LEU A 284 28.52 -13.72 -11.08
N ILE A 285 28.35 -12.51 -10.55
CA ILE A 285 28.01 -12.27 -9.14
C ILE A 285 26.51 -12.00 -9.05
N THR A 286 25.80 -12.90 -8.35
CA THR A 286 24.46 -12.62 -7.83
C THR A 286 24.57 -11.52 -6.78
N ASN A 287 24.14 -10.30 -7.13
CA ASN A 287 23.91 -9.26 -6.13
C ASN A 287 22.82 -9.77 -5.17
N VAL A 288 23.09 -9.67 -3.87
CA VAL A 288 22.17 -10.05 -2.81
C VAL A 288 21.72 -8.78 -2.10
N ARG A 289 20.46 -8.77 -1.65
CA ARG A 289 19.97 -7.69 -0.80
C ARG A 289 20.68 -7.75 0.55
N ASN A 290 20.79 -6.60 1.22
CA ASN A 290 21.03 -6.57 2.66
C ASN A 290 19.99 -7.47 3.35
N GLN A 291 20.41 -8.27 4.33
CA GLN A 291 19.56 -9.26 4.99
C GLN A 291 18.25 -8.68 5.56
N GLN A 292 18.30 -7.47 6.14
CA GLN A 292 17.12 -6.79 6.67
C GLN A 292 16.15 -6.39 5.54
N LEU A 293 16.68 -5.92 4.41
CA LEU A 293 15.88 -5.53 3.24
C LEU A 293 15.35 -6.74 2.46
N GLU A 294 16.05 -7.89 2.53
CA GLU A 294 15.57 -9.17 2.03
C GLU A 294 14.39 -9.68 2.85
N ALA A 295 14.51 -9.67 4.17
CA ALA A 295 13.43 -9.97 5.10
C ALA A 295 12.21 -9.06 4.85
N LEU A 296 12.41 -7.74 4.79
CA LEU A 296 11.33 -6.78 4.58
C LEU A 296 10.61 -6.95 3.23
N ALA A 297 11.30 -7.50 2.21
CA ALA A 297 10.68 -7.77 0.91
C ALA A 297 9.55 -8.82 0.98
N MET A 298 9.44 -9.58 2.07
CA MET A 298 8.35 -10.51 2.34
C MET A 298 7.07 -9.82 2.86
N LEU A 299 7.12 -8.51 3.14
CA LEU A 299 5.99 -7.77 3.70
C LEU A 299 4.71 -7.84 2.82
N PRO A 300 4.75 -7.72 1.48
CA PRO A 300 3.55 -7.89 0.65
C PRO A 300 2.89 -9.27 0.81
N ALA A 301 3.68 -10.35 0.89
CA ALA A 301 3.16 -11.70 1.12
C ALA A 301 2.53 -11.81 2.52
N THR A 302 3.19 -11.24 3.53
CA THR A 302 2.71 -11.26 4.93
C THR A 302 1.39 -10.52 5.08
N LEU A 303 1.28 -9.31 4.50
CA LEU A 303 0.04 -8.53 4.50
C LEU A 303 -1.09 -9.28 3.79
N THR A 304 -0.78 -9.91 2.65
CA THR A 304 -1.76 -10.68 1.86
C THR A 304 -2.26 -11.91 2.64
N MET A 305 -1.35 -12.64 3.28
CA MET A 305 -1.68 -13.80 4.11
C MET A 305 -2.55 -13.40 5.30
N TYR A 306 -2.20 -12.35 6.03
CA TYR A 306 -3.00 -11.86 7.16
C TYR A 306 -4.37 -11.35 6.70
N ALA A 307 -4.42 -10.45 5.70
CA ALA A 307 -5.67 -9.87 5.22
C ALA A 307 -6.66 -10.93 4.73
N GLY A 308 -6.18 -11.88 3.91
CA GLY A 308 -6.98 -12.99 3.43
C GLY A 308 -7.42 -13.93 4.55
N THR A 309 -6.56 -14.19 5.54
CA THR A 309 -6.92 -15.04 6.69
C THR A 309 -7.97 -14.39 7.59
N ILE A 310 -7.86 -13.08 7.87
CA ILE A 310 -8.87 -12.35 8.66
C ILE A 310 -10.24 -12.42 7.97
N ALA A 311 -10.29 -12.15 6.66
CA ALA A 311 -11.52 -12.25 5.88
C ALA A 311 -12.05 -13.69 5.80
N ALA A 312 -11.17 -14.68 5.60
CA ALA A 312 -11.56 -16.07 5.53
C ALA A 312 -12.10 -16.60 6.87
N VAL A 313 -11.51 -16.21 8.00
CA VAL A 313 -11.98 -16.60 9.33
C VAL A 313 -13.36 -16.03 9.61
N GLU A 314 -13.64 -14.79 9.23
CA GLU A 314 -14.97 -14.18 9.35
C GLU A 314 -16.05 -14.96 8.61
N HIS A 315 -15.71 -15.52 7.45
CA HIS A 315 -16.63 -16.22 6.55
C HIS A 315 -16.49 -17.75 6.57
N GLU A 316 -15.78 -18.30 7.56
CA GLU A 316 -15.52 -19.74 7.73
C GLU A 316 -14.87 -20.43 6.50
N ASN A 317 -14.21 -19.66 5.63
CA ASN A 317 -13.55 -20.16 4.41
C ASN A 317 -12.14 -20.70 4.70
N TYR A 318 -12.06 -21.77 5.48
CA TYR A 318 -10.77 -22.34 5.89
C TYR A 318 -9.98 -22.98 4.74
N GLY A 319 -10.61 -23.25 3.60
CA GLY A 319 -9.93 -23.60 2.35
C GLY A 319 -8.99 -22.49 1.87
N ALA A 320 -9.46 -21.23 1.90
CA ALA A 320 -8.62 -20.08 1.59
C ALA A 320 -7.46 -19.94 2.60
N VAL A 321 -7.72 -20.10 3.90
CA VAL A 321 -6.65 -20.09 4.93
C VAL A 321 -5.60 -21.14 4.64
N ARG A 322 -6.00 -22.39 4.37
CA ARG A 322 -5.09 -23.49 4.01
C ARG A 322 -4.22 -23.12 2.80
N THR A 323 -4.81 -22.55 1.77
CA THR A 323 -4.08 -22.19 0.54
C THR A 323 -3.10 -21.05 0.71
N LEU A 324 -3.47 -20.02 1.49
CA LEU A 324 -2.62 -18.86 1.76
C LEU A 324 -1.46 -19.17 2.71
N THR A 325 -1.52 -20.29 3.43
CA THR A 325 -0.56 -20.62 4.50
C THR A 325 0.30 -21.85 4.18
N VAL A 326 -0.32 -23.03 4.00
CA VAL A 326 0.37 -24.33 4.02
C VAL A 326 0.40 -25.06 2.68
N ASP A 327 -0.59 -24.87 1.80
CA ASP A 327 -0.54 -25.51 0.46
C ASP A 327 0.51 -24.86 -0.44
N ALA A 328 0.78 -23.58 -0.21
CA ALA A 328 1.80 -22.83 -0.93
C ALA A 328 3.17 -23.13 -0.34
N THR A 329 4.05 -23.72 -1.15
CA THR A 329 5.46 -23.96 -0.78
C THR A 329 6.40 -23.16 -1.67
N VAL A 330 7.42 -22.56 -1.09
CA VAL A 330 8.42 -21.73 -1.77
C VAL A 330 9.83 -22.15 -1.37
N ASP A 331 10.82 -21.77 -2.17
CA ASP A 331 12.21 -21.94 -1.77
C ASP A 331 12.55 -20.96 -0.61
N TRP A 332 13.29 -21.45 0.39
CA TRP A 332 13.66 -20.64 1.55
C TRP A 332 14.54 -19.47 1.14
N SER A 333 15.57 -19.74 0.33
CA SER A 333 16.47 -18.73 -0.23
C SER A 333 16.93 -19.12 -1.63
N LEU A 334 17.48 -18.16 -2.38
CA LEU A 334 18.08 -18.39 -3.70
C LEU A 334 19.25 -19.39 -3.67
N PHE A 335 19.82 -19.65 -2.49
CA PHE A 335 21.06 -20.40 -2.31
C PHE A 335 20.84 -21.79 -1.71
N THR A 336 19.62 -22.11 -1.31
CA THR A 336 19.30 -23.38 -0.66
C THR A 336 18.12 -24.05 -1.35
N ASN A 337 18.21 -25.37 -1.56
CA ASN A 337 17.08 -26.17 -2.08
C ASN A 337 16.07 -26.52 -0.96
N ARG A 338 16.06 -25.77 0.14
CA ARG A 338 15.14 -26.01 1.25
C ARG A 338 13.80 -25.39 0.89
N LYS A 339 12.77 -26.22 0.75
CA LYS A 339 11.40 -25.76 0.63
C LYS A 339 10.76 -25.55 2.00
N ALA A 340 9.92 -24.53 2.11
CA ALA A 340 9.13 -24.26 3.29
C ALA A 340 7.69 -23.88 2.88
N ALA A 341 6.74 -24.08 3.79
CA ALA A 341 5.42 -23.50 3.62
C ALA A 341 5.55 -21.98 3.65
N VAL A 342 4.68 -21.28 2.93
CA VAL A 342 4.69 -19.80 2.92
C VAL A 342 4.55 -19.26 4.34
N LEU A 343 3.72 -19.86 5.18
CA LEU A 343 3.53 -19.43 6.57
C LEU A 343 4.85 -19.35 7.36
N ASP A 344 5.80 -20.25 7.13
CA ASP A 344 7.10 -20.22 7.79
C ASP A 344 8.02 -19.10 7.32
N LYS A 345 7.83 -18.62 6.08
CA LYS A 345 8.70 -17.62 5.45
C LYS A 345 8.10 -16.21 5.50
N ALA A 346 6.78 -16.10 5.45
CA ALA A 346 6.02 -14.86 5.49
C ALA A 346 5.42 -14.60 6.89
N GLY A 347 5.99 -15.19 7.94
CA GLY A 347 5.61 -14.91 9.31
C GLY A 347 6.08 -13.51 9.77
N PRO A 348 5.45 -12.93 10.80
CA PRO A 348 5.76 -11.59 11.29
C PRO A 348 7.21 -11.47 11.80
N TRP A 349 7.80 -12.53 12.34
CA TRP A 349 9.20 -12.48 12.78
C TRP A 349 10.19 -12.49 11.61
N GLU A 350 9.80 -13.10 10.49
CA GLU A 350 10.64 -13.22 9.31
C GLU A 350 10.78 -11.90 8.56
N ILE A 351 9.73 -11.07 8.51
CA ILE A 351 9.77 -9.78 7.79
C ILE A 351 10.74 -8.77 8.41
N VAL A 352 11.13 -8.96 9.67
CA VAL A 352 12.13 -8.14 10.36
C VAL A 352 13.45 -8.88 10.58
N GLY A 353 13.65 -10.06 9.98
CA GLY A 353 14.87 -10.85 10.15
C GLY A 353 15.16 -11.20 11.61
N HIS A 354 14.13 -11.34 12.44
CA HIS A 354 14.21 -11.52 13.90
C HIS A 354 14.78 -10.33 14.69
N GLU A 355 14.86 -9.15 14.08
CA GLU A 355 15.33 -7.93 14.74
C GLU A 355 14.17 -7.13 15.35
N ARG A 356 13.93 -7.35 16.64
CA ARG A 356 12.79 -6.76 17.37
C ARG A 356 12.69 -5.23 17.29
N HIS A 357 13.82 -4.55 17.20
CA HIS A 357 13.88 -3.09 17.15
C HIS A 357 13.32 -2.53 15.83
N LEU A 358 13.46 -3.26 14.72
CA LEU A 358 12.89 -2.88 13.43
C LEU A 358 11.36 -2.96 13.47
N GLY A 359 10.80 -4.00 14.10
CA GLY A 359 9.36 -4.10 14.34
C GLY A 359 8.80 -2.92 15.14
N LEU A 360 9.53 -2.46 16.16
CA LEU A 360 9.16 -1.27 16.92
C LEU A 360 9.25 0.00 16.07
N ALA A 361 10.29 0.14 15.25
CA ALA A 361 10.44 1.28 14.35
C ALA A 361 9.25 1.37 13.37
N LEU A 362 8.86 0.25 12.76
CA LEU A 362 7.72 0.19 11.82
C LEU A 362 6.43 0.66 12.49
N ARG A 363 6.08 0.08 13.65
CA ARG A 363 4.87 0.49 14.38
C ARG A 363 4.93 1.95 14.80
N ALA A 364 6.04 2.38 15.39
CA ALA A 364 6.19 3.75 15.88
C ALA A 364 6.09 4.77 14.75
N ALA A 365 6.64 4.47 13.57
CA ALA A 365 6.49 5.34 12.41
C ALA A 365 5.03 5.45 11.96
N GLN A 366 4.33 4.32 11.90
CA GLN A 366 2.92 4.26 11.51
C GLN A 366 2.00 5.05 12.45
N THR A 367 2.27 5.04 13.75
CA THR A 367 1.48 5.76 14.75
C THR A 367 2.00 7.18 15.03
N GLY A 368 2.97 7.68 14.26
CA GLY A 368 3.59 9.00 14.49
C GLY A 368 4.41 9.11 15.79
N ALA A 369 4.77 7.99 16.40
CA ALA A 369 5.52 7.90 17.65
C ALA A 369 7.04 7.74 17.47
N LEU A 370 7.55 7.70 16.22
CA LEU A 370 8.98 7.60 15.93
C LEU A 370 9.69 8.94 16.16
N THR A 371 9.91 9.30 17.41
CA THR A 371 10.65 10.51 17.80
C THR A 371 12.15 10.37 17.53
N LYS A 372 12.87 11.50 17.43
CA LYS A 372 14.34 11.52 17.32
C LYS A 372 15.03 10.74 18.45
N GLN A 373 14.53 10.90 19.69
CA GLN A 373 15.05 10.18 20.85
C GLN A 373 14.86 8.66 20.69
N LEU A 374 13.66 8.23 20.30
CA LEU A 374 13.38 6.82 20.08
C LEU A 374 14.26 6.26 18.96
N LEU A 375 14.44 7.00 17.86
CA LEU A 375 15.30 6.60 16.76
C LEU A 375 16.76 6.41 17.21
N GLU A 376 17.30 7.33 18.00
CA GLU A 376 18.65 7.22 18.58
C GLU A 376 18.76 6.04 19.55
N ASP A 377 17.72 5.75 20.34
CA ASP A 377 17.68 4.60 21.23
C ASP A 377 17.65 3.28 20.47
N LEU A 378 16.83 3.17 19.42
CA LEU A 378 16.77 1.99 18.55
C LEU A 378 18.12 1.76 17.84
N ALA A 379 18.72 2.82 17.29
CA ALA A 379 20.04 2.77 16.67
C ALA A 379 21.15 2.33 17.63
N ALA A 380 21.01 2.66 18.92
CA ALA A 380 21.93 2.25 19.97
C ALA A 380 21.62 0.86 20.57
N GLY A 381 20.61 0.15 20.06
CA GLY A 381 20.15 -1.13 20.62
C GLY A 381 19.46 -1.00 21.98
N ARG A 382 19.09 0.21 22.40
CA ARG A 382 18.39 0.48 23.66
C ARG A 382 16.89 0.26 23.46
N LEU A 383 16.48 -0.99 23.63
CA LEU A 383 15.07 -1.36 23.56
C LEU A 383 14.33 -1.03 24.87
N PRO A 384 13.04 -0.63 24.78
CA PRO A 384 12.18 -0.60 25.95
C PRO A 384 12.21 -1.96 26.67
N ARG A 385 12.22 -1.94 28.01
CA ARG A 385 12.16 -3.17 28.82
C ARG A 385 10.94 -4.04 28.50
N ARG A 386 9.87 -3.41 28.00
CA ARG A 386 8.58 -4.02 27.69
C ARG A 386 8.27 -3.83 26.22
N LEU A 387 8.57 -4.85 25.43
CA LEU A 387 8.28 -4.87 24.02
C LEU A 387 7.38 -6.05 23.72
N VAL A 388 6.09 -5.79 23.60
CA VAL A 388 5.09 -6.83 23.40
C VAL A 388 4.69 -6.82 21.94
N TYR A 389 5.10 -7.88 21.22
CA TYR A 389 4.75 -8.19 19.83
C TYR A 389 4.70 -7.00 18.86
N PRO A 390 5.79 -6.23 18.70
CA PRO A 390 5.74 -4.97 17.94
C PRO A 390 5.39 -5.18 16.47
N VAL A 391 5.77 -6.33 15.87
CA VAL A 391 5.45 -6.63 14.47
C VAL A 391 3.99 -7.02 14.30
N SER A 392 3.45 -7.86 15.20
CA SER A 392 2.02 -8.20 15.21
C SER A 392 1.18 -6.92 15.34
N ALA A 393 1.58 -6.01 16.23
CA ALA A 393 0.89 -4.73 16.38
C ALA A 393 1.03 -3.79 15.18
N PHE A 394 2.19 -3.77 14.51
CA PHE A 394 2.33 -3.10 13.22
C PHE A 394 1.36 -3.67 12.17
N LEU A 395 1.25 -5.00 12.05
CA LEU A 395 0.34 -5.65 11.11
C LEU A 395 -1.13 -5.38 11.44
N PHE A 396 -1.48 -5.39 12.73
CA PHE A 396 -2.82 -5.02 13.22
C PHE A 396 -3.19 -3.61 12.78
N ASP A 397 -2.32 -2.63 13.07
CA ASP A 397 -2.54 -1.23 12.70
C ASP A 397 -2.57 -1.07 11.17
N ALA A 398 -1.73 -1.82 10.43
CA ALA A 398 -1.60 -1.73 8.98
C ALA A 398 -2.81 -2.24 8.21
N LEU A 399 -3.55 -3.19 8.77
CA LEU A 399 -4.69 -3.84 8.13
C LEU A 399 -6.05 -3.26 8.57
N ARG A 400 -6.10 -2.51 9.68
CA ARG A 400 -7.36 -1.96 10.25
C ARG A 400 -8.21 -1.19 9.24
N SER A 401 -7.58 -0.41 8.35
CA SER A 401 -8.28 0.43 7.36
C SER A 401 -8.98 -0.37 6.26
N TYR A 402 -8.63 -1.64 6.08
CA TYR A 402 -9.26 -2.52 5.08
C TYR A 402 -10.53 -3.21 5.60
N PHE A 403 -10.84 -3.04 6.89
CA PHE A 403 -12.04 -3.56 7.54
C PHE A 403 -12.87 -2.40 8.14
N PRO A 404 -13.29 -1.40 7.33
CA PRO A 404 -13.90 -0.17 7.84
C PRO A 404 -15.26 -0.40 8.51
N ASP A 405 -15.98 -1.46 8.11
CA ASP A 405 -17.31 -1.80 8.62
C ASP A 405 -17.28 -2.50 9.99
N HIS A 406 -16.09 -2.89 10.45
CA HIS A 406 -15.91 -3.54 11.74
C HIS A 406 -15.65 -2.52 12.83
N THR A 407 -16.32 -2.68 13.97
CA THR A 407 -15.92 -2.03 15.22
C THR A 407 -14.54 -2.51 15.67
N ASP A 408 -13.87 -1.74 16.53
CA ASP A 408 -12.55 -2.13 17.02
C ASP A 408 -12.56 -3.48 17.74
N SER A 409 -13.61 -3.77 18.54
CA SER A 409 -13.75 -5.08 19.19
C SER A 409 -13.96 -6.22 18.20
N GLN A 410 -14.71 -5.99 17.11
CA GLN A 410 -14.88 -7.02 16.06
C GLN A 410 -13.56 -7.29 15.34
N TYR A 411 -12.84 -6.23 14.97
CA TYR A 411 -11.54 -6.37 14.30
C TYR A 411 -10.49 -7.05 15.19
N ILE A 412 -10.44 -6.70 16.49
CA ILE A 412 -9.58 -7.37 17.48
C ILE A 412 -9.85 -8.87 17.50
N ARG A 413 -11.12 -9.29 17.60
CA ARG A 413 -11.47 -10.72 17.61
C ARG A 413 -11.04 -11.45 16.35
N LEU A 414 -11.28 -10.87 15.18
CA LEU A 414 -10.90 -11.49 13.91
C LEU A 414 -9.38 -11.58 13.73
N PHE A 415 -8.65 -10.54 14.13
CA PHE A 415 -7.20 -10.54 14.09
C PHE A 415 -6.60 -11.57 15.06
N ASP A 416 -7.11 -11.63 16.29
CA ASP A 416 -6.67 -12.59 17.30
C ASP A 416 -6.97 -14.04 16.87
N ALA A 417 -8.13 -14.29 16.28
CA ALA A 417 -8.49 -15.59 15.73
C ALA A 417 -7.55 -16.01 14.58
N ALA A 418 -7.19 -15.07 13.69
CA ALA A 418 -6.23 -15.33 12.62
C ALA A 418 -4.83 -15.65 13.18
N GLU A 419 -4.33 -14.86 14.14
CA GLU A 419 -3.02 -15.13 14.75
C GLU A 419 -2.98 -16.42 15.58
N LEU A 420 -4.07 -16.74 16.30
CA LEU A 420 -4.20 -18.00 17.00
C LEU A 420 -4.15 -19.18 16.03
N LEU A 421 -4.83 -19.06 14.89
CA LEU A 421 -4.79 -20.08 13.84
C LEU A 421 -3.38 -20.23 13.25
N PHE A 422 -2.67 -19.12 12.99
CA PHE A 422 -1.26 -19.18 12.59
C PHE A 422 -0.39 -19.85 13.65
N ALA A 423 -0.59 -19.56 14.93
CA ALA A 423 0.13 -20.18 16.05
C ALA A 423 -0.04 -21.70 16.06
N LEU A 424 -1.28 -22.18 15.88
CA LEU A 424 -1.59 -23.61 15.79
C LEU A 424 -0.90 -24.24 14.57
N VAL A 425 -1.03 -23.63 13.39
CA VAL A 425 -0.49 -24.20 12.15
C VAL A 425 1.04 -24.22 12.17
N VAL A 426 1.71 -23.18 12.66
CA VAL A 426 3.18 -23.17 12.82
C VAL A 426 3.62 -24.24 13.82
N SER A 427 2.90 -24.43 14.93
CA SER A 427 3.23 -25.47 15.92
C SER A 427 3.14 -26.86 15.32
N ASP A 428 2.11 -27.10 14.50
CA ASP A 428 1.97 -28.34 13.76
C ASP A 428 3.11 -28.53 12.75
N LEU A 429 3.41 -27.52 11.91
CA LEU A 429 4.51 -27.57 10.95
C LEU A 429 5.86 -27.86 11.62
N ALA A 430 6.12 -27.24 12.78
CA ALA A 430 7.30 -27.50 13.60
C ALA A 430 7.34 -28.95 14.10
N ALA A 431 6.23 -29.48 14.62
CA ALA A 431 6.14 -30.86 15.08
C ALA A 431 6.35 -31.89 13.95
N GLN A 432 6.01 -31.54 12.70
CA GLN A 432 6.28 -32.38 11.53
C GLN A 432 7.76 -32.36 11.07
N ARG A 433 8.56 -31.39 11.53
CA ARG A 433 9.99 -31.28 11.22
C ARG A 433 10.81 -32.03 12.27
N ASN A 434 11.97 -32.57 11.87
CA ASN A 434 12.90 -33.15 12.85
C ASN A 434 13.33 -32.04 13.84
N PRO A 435 13.25 -32.28 15.17
CA PRO A 435 13.37 -31.22 16.16
C PRO A 435 14.79 -30.63 16.20
N GLY A 436 14.88 -29.33 15.89
CA GLY A 436 16.02 -28.47 16.19
C GLY A 436 15.72 -27.58 17.40
N LEU A 437 16.75 -27.13 18.12
CA LEU A 437 16.56 -26.32 19.33
C LEU A 437 15.82 -25.00 19.00
N ILE A 438 14.62 -24.88 19.57
CA ILE A 438 13.74 -23.70 19.67
C ILE A 438 12.78 -23.51 18.48
N ASP A 439 11.75 -24.35 18.40
CA ASP A 439 10.49 -24.04 17.71
C ASP A 439 9.47 -23.55 18.75
N GLN A 440 9.47 -22.24 19.05
CA GLN A 440 8.42 -21.64 19.87
C GLN A 440 7.20 -21.37 18.99
N PRO A 441 5.97 -21.58 19.48
CA PRO A 441 4.78 -21.18 18.74
C PRO A 441 4.81 -19.69 18.45
N TRP A 442 4.22 -19.31 17.33
CA TRP A 442 4.01 -17.91 17.00
C TRP A 442 3.04 -17.31 18.03
N LEU A 443 3.58 -16.45 18.91
CA LEU A 443 2.79 -15.63 19.82
C LEU A 443 2.69 -14.20 19.28
N GLY A 444 1.52 -13.59 19.41
CA GLY A 444 1.20 -12.27 18.87
C GLY A 444 0.30 -11.45 19.81
N LEU A 445 -0.41 -10.47 19.25
CA LEU A 445 -1.25 -9.56 20.01
C LEU A 445 -2.36 -10.26 20.80
N PHE A 446 -2.86 -11.39 20.32
CA PHE A 446 -3.87 -12.17 21.02
C PHE A 446 -3.46 -12.54 22.47
N VAL A 447 -2.15 -12.73 22.72
CA VAL A 447 -1.64 -12.99 24.08
C VAL A 447 -1.76 -11.75 24.97
N THR A 448 -1.59 -10.56 24.38
CA THR A 448 -1.72 -9.28 25.09
C THR A 448 -3.17 -9.05 25.49
N HIS A 449 -4.10 -9.24 24.55
CA HIS A 449 -5.53 -9.11 24.83
C HIS A 449 -6.01 -10.16 25.84
N ALA A 450 -5.53 -11.40 25.74
CA ALA A 450 -5.80 -12.43 26.75
C ALA A 450 -5.28 -12.06 28.15
N ALA A 451 -4.18 -11.29 28.25
CA ALA A 451 -3.64 -10.82 29.52
C ALA A 451 -4.50 -9.75 30.21
N GLU A 452 -5.43 -9.11 29.49
CA GLU A 452 -6.33 -8.10 30.04
C GLU A 452 -7.46 -8.71 30.88
N SER A 453 -7.72 -10.01 30.73
CA SER A 453 -8.74 -10.75 31.46
C SER A 453 -8.11 -11.86 32.31
N TYR A 454 -8.61 -12.03 33.54
CA TYR A 454 -8.16 -13.08 34.45
C TYR A 454 -9.38 -13.75 35.11
N PRO A 455 -9.44 -15.09 35.18
CA PRO A 455 -8.42 -16.06 34.74
C PRO A 455 -8.30 -16.22 33.21
N PHE A 456 -7.17 -16.75 32.72
CA PHE A 456 -6.92 -16.95 31.27
C PHE A 456 -8.00 -17.84 30.64
N GLU A 457 -8.46 -18.83 31.39
CA GLU A 457 -9.50 -19.80 31.01
C GLU A 457 -10.85 -19.14 30.65
N GLU A 458 -11.09 -17.89 31.06
CA GLU A 458 -12.30 -17.13 30.72
C GLU A 458 -12.12 -16.25 29.46
N THR A 459 -10.94 -16.23 28.85
CA THR A 459 -10.66 -15.44 27.64
C THR A 459 -11.23 -16.11 26.38
N GLU A 460 -11.56 -15.31 25.36
CA GLU A 460 -11.96 -15.84 24.06
C GLU A 460 -10.87 -16.71 23.42
N VAL A 461 -9.60 -16.37 23.61
CA VAL A 461 -8.45 -17.17 23.14
C VAL A 461 -8.46 -18.56 23.78
N ALA A 462 -8.71 -18.65 25.08
CA ALA A 462 -8.78 -19.93 25.77
C ALA A 462 -9.99 -20.76 25.29
N HIS A 463 -11.14 -20.13 25.10
CA HIS A 463 -12.31 -20.79 24.53
C HIS A 463 -12.03 -21.33 23.11
N MET A 464 -11.43 -20.52 22.22
CA MET A 464 -11.06 -20.98 20.88
C MET A 464 -10.09 -22.18 20.90
N LEU A 465 -9.11 -22.19 21.80
CA LEU A 465 -8.19 -23.32 21.97
C LEU A 465 -8.91 -24.58 22.50
N MET A 466 -9.83 -24.42 23.45
CA MET A 466 -10.62 -25.52 23.99
C MET A 466 -11.60 -26.09 22.95
N ASP A 467 -12.22 -25.22 22.15
CA ASP A 467 -13.10 -25.59 21.05
C ASP A 467 -12.32 -26.38 20.00
N ALA A 468 -11.16 -25.87 19.55
CA ALA A 468 -10.28 -26.59 18.64
C ALA A 468 -9.89 -27.98 19.18
N ARG A 469 -9.56 -28.06 20.47
CA ARG A 469 -9.17 -29.32 21.13
C ARG A 469 -10.32 -30.33 21.23
N SER A 470 -11.55 -29.86 21.41
CA SER A 470 -12.74 -30.68 21.66
C SER A 470 -13.46 -31.11 20.37
N ALA A 471 -13.65 -30.20 19.42
CA ALA A 471 -14.33 -30.44 18.14
C ALA A 471 -13.61 -31.50 17.28
N GLY A 472 -12.28 -31.53 17.34
CA GLY A 472 -11.50 -32.58 16.69
C GLY A 472 -11.66 -32.61 15.18
N ASP A 473 -12.04 -33.75 14.61
CA ASP A 473 -12.15 -33.92 13.15
C ASP A 473 -13.32 -33.12 12.54
N GLN A 474 -14.28 -32.68 13.36
CA GLN A 474 -15.42 -31.85 12.95
C GLN A 474 -15.13 -30.35 13.07
N TRP A 475 -13.90 -29.97 13.48
CA TRP A 475 -13.54 -28.56 13.52
C TRP A 475 -13.35 -28.06 12.08
N PRO A 476 -14.03 -26.97 11.64
CA PRO A 476 -13.99 -26.56 10.24
C PRO A 476 -12.58 -26.39 9.63
N PRO A 477 -11.55 -25.89 10.36
CA PRO A 477 -10.17 -25.94 9.88
C PRO A 477 -9.66 -27.33 9.50
N VAL A 478 -9.96 -28.36 10.30
CA VAL A 478 -9.54 -29.75 10.06
C VAL A 478 -10.28 -30.35 8.87
N GLU A 479 -11.59 -30.10 8.76
CA GLU A 479 -12.40 -30.53 7.61
C GLU A 479 -11.90 -29.90 6.31
N ALA A 480 -11.51 -28.63 6.36
CA ALA A 480 -10.87 -27.95 5.25
C ALA A 480 -9.44 -28.46 4.96
N GLY A 481 -8.89 -29.38 5.74
CA GLY A 481 -7.60 -30.03 5.49
C GLY A 481 -6.39 -29.35 6.15
N LEU A 482 -6.57 -28.32 6.98
CA LEU A 482 -5.50 -27.85 7.87
C LEU A 482 -5.07 -28.98 8.82
N PHE A 483 -3.83 -28.92 9.30
CA PHE A 483 -3.23 -29.98 10.12
C PHE A 483 -3.18 -31.35 9.39
N GLY A 484 -3.22 -31.32 8.05
CA GLY A 484 -3.36 -32.49 7.20
C GLY A 484 -4.65 -33.29 7.44
N GLY A 485 -5.71 -32.64 7.92
CA GLY A 485 -6.98 -33.28 8.26
C GLY A 485 -6.88 -34.19 9.50
N SER A 486 -5.93 -33.94 10.40
CA SER A 486 -5.71 -34.79 11.59
C SER A 486 -6.05 -34.07 12.89
N LYS A 487 -7.09 -34.53 13.59
CA LYS A 487 -7.36 -34.13 14.99
C LYS A 487 -6.16 -34.29 15.91
N LYS A 488 -5.38 -35.36 15.74
CA LYS A 488 -4.23 -35.62 16.63
C LYS A 488 -3.20 -34.50 16.51
N ARG A 489 -2.87 -34.09 15.28
CA ARG A 489 -1.93 -32.98 15.00
C ARG A 489 -2.46 -31.66 15.55
N LEU A 490 -3.76 -31.40 15.40
CA LEU A 490 -4.40 -30.23 15.99
C LEU A 490 -4.27 -30.23 17.53
N GLN A 491 -4.54 -31.35 18.20
CA GLN A 491 -4.47 -31.43 19.66
C GLN A 491 -3.06 -31.19 20.18
N GLU A 492 -2.04 -31.76 19.52
CA GLU A 492 -0.63 -31.52 19.85
C GLU A 492 -0.23 -30.05 19.66
N ALA A 493 -0.69 -29.42 18.57
CA ALA A 493 -0.49 -28.00 18.33
C ALA A 493 -1.20 -27.12 19.38
N ALA A 494 -2.46 -27.43 19.71
CA ALA A 494 -3.24 -26.70 20.71
C ALA A 494 -2.61 -26.78 22.11
N ASP A 495 -2.15 -27.95 22.53
CA ASP A 495 -1.47 -28.13 23.82
C ASP A 495 -0.14 -27.34 23.86
N THR A 496 0.57 -27.27 22.73
CA THR A 496 1.82 -26.50 22.58
C THR A 496 1.55 -25.00 22.70
N VAL A 497 0.58 -24.47 21.95
CA VAL A 497 0.19 -23.05 21.98
C VAL A 497 -0.36 -22.68 23.36
N TRP A 498 -1.22 -23.49 23.96
CA TRP A 498 -1.73 -23.28 25.32
C TRP A 498 -0.58 -23.14 26.32
N THR A 499 0.37 -24.08 26.29
CA THR A 499 1.52 -24.10 27.21
C THR A 499 2.37 -22.84 27.05
N ALA A 500 2.65 -22.43 25.82
CA ALA A 500 3.45 -21.23 25.55
C ALA A 500 2.73 -19.94 25.95
N THR A 501 1.42 -19.83 25.66
CA THR A 501 0.59 -18.68 26.06
C THR A 501 0.56 -18.55 27.58
N VAL A 502 0.25 -19.64 28.31
CA VAL A 502 0.25 -19.62 29.79
C VAL A 502 1.64 -19.32 30.34
N ALA A 503 2.71 -19.88 29.76
CA ALA A 503 4.07 -19.57 30.18
C ALA A 503 4.40 -18.09 29.98
N GLN A 504 3.94 -17.48 28.89
CA GLN A 504 4.11 -16.06 28.62
C GLN A 504 3.30 -15.20 29.59
N LEU A 505 2.04 -15.54 29.86
CA LEU A 505 1.19 -14.84 30.84
C LEU A 505 1.77 -14.92 32.27
N ARG A 506 2.36 -16.06 32.65
CA ARG A 506 3.01 -16.26 33.97
C ARG A 506 4.32 -15.51 34.15
N ARG A 507 5.06 -15.29 33.05
CA ARG A 507 6.19 -14.34 33.06
C ARG A 507 5.71 -12.90 33.31
N GLY A 508 4.40 -12.70 33.33
CA GLY A 508 3.68 -11.45 33.38
C GLY A 508 3.42 -10.95 31.96
N PRO A 509 2.29 -10.26 31.68
CA PRO A 509 2.49 -9.00 30.98
C PRO A 509 3.47 -8.21 31.88
N PHE A 510 4.40 -7.43 31.33
CA PHE A 510 5.23 -6.47 32.09
C PHE A 510 6.65 -6.90 32.52
#